data_AF-A0A840QEN1-F1
#
_entry.id   AF-A0A840QEN1-F1
#
_cell.length_a   1.000
_cell.length_b   1.000
_cell.length_c   1.000
_cell.angle_alpha   90.00
_cell.angle_beta   90.00
_cell.angle_gamma   90.00
#
_symmetry.space_group_name_H-M   'P 1'
#
loop_
_entity.id
_entity.type
_entity.pdbx_description
1 polymer ?
#
loop_
_entity_poly.entity_id
_entity_poly.type
_entity_poly.pdbx_seq_one_letter_code
_entity_poly.pdbx_strand_id
1 'polypeptide(L)' 'MTDTGPQFIGKPMSPPANLAVALRQAQWDLERVAFAMPRGEISKEEILKLADSITELADRLRMHPPS' A
#
# COMPACT_ATOMS: atom_id res chain seq x y z
N MET A 1 38.49 11.24 14.21
CA MET A 1 37.68 10.17 14.84
C MET A 1 36.29 10.28 14.25
N THR A 2 35.91 9.40 13.32
CA THR A 2 34.56 9.36 12.74
C THR A 2 33.75 8.29 13.45
N ASP A 3 32.84 8.76 14.30
CA ASP A 3 31.82 7.96 14.96
C ASP A 3 30.86 7.41 13.90
N THR A 4 31.06 6.14 13.53
CA THR A 4 30.17 5.44 12.62
C THR A 4 29.20 4.65 13.49
N GLY A 5 28.16 5.33 13.96
CA GLY A 5 27.05 4.68 14.66
C GLY A 5 26.51 3.51 13.83
N PRO A 6 25.96 2.46 14.48
CA PRO A 6 25.54 1.25 13.79
C PRO A 6 24.49 1.58 12.73
N GLN A 7 24.83 1.38 11.46
CA GLN A 7 23.88 1.42 10.35
C GLN A 7 22.95 0.21 10.49
N PHE A 8 21.77 0.40 11.05
CA PHE A 8 20.70 -0.58 11.02
C PHE A 8 20.15 -0.66 9.60
N ILE A 9 20.81 -1.44 8.74
CA ILE A 9 20.23 -1.85 7.46
C ILE A 9 19.16 -2.89 7.80
N GLY A 10 17.92 -2.44 7.94
CA GLY A 10 16.77 -3.34 8.14
C GLY A 10 16.75 -4.39 7.04
N LYS A 11 16.57 -5.67 7.41
CA LYS A 11 16.45 -6.75 6.42
C LYS A 11 15.30 -6.43 5.45
N PRO A 12 15.48 -6.67 4.13
CA PRO A 12 14.39 -6.53 3.18
C PRO A 12 13.22 -7.44 3.60
N MET A 13 12.01 -6.89 3.59
CA MET A 13 10.79 -7.63 3.90
C MET A 13 10.59 -8.77 2.89
N SER A 14 10.11 -9.92 3.36
CA SER A 14 9.78 -11.05 2.49
C SER A 14 8.63 -10.68 1.54
N PRO A 15 8.52 -11.29 0.34
CA PRO A 15 7.42 -11.01 -0.59
C PRO A 15 6.02 -11.15 0.04
N PRO A 16 5.73 -12.17 0.89
CA PRO A 16 4.45 -12.26 1.59
C PRO A 16 4.21 -11.11 2.57
N ALA A 17 5.25 -10.64 3.28
CA ALA A 17 5.13 -9.50 4.18
C ALA A 17 4.86 -8.20 3.40
N ASN A 18 5.54 -8.00 2.27
CA ASN A 18 5.26 -6.87 1.37
C ASN A 18 3.82 -6.89 0.84
N LEU A 19 3.32 -8.06 0.45
CA LEU A 19 1.94 -8.22 -0.01
C LEU A 19 0.94 -7.93 1.12
N ALA A 20 1.20 -8.40 2.34
CA ALA A 20 0.35 -8.11 3.50
C ALA A 20 0.28 -6.61 3.81
N VAL A 21 1.41 -5.89 3.72
CA VAL A 21 1.44 -4.43 3.87
C VAL A 21 0.63 -3.74 2.77
N ALA A 22 0.79 -4.16 1.51
CA ALA A 22 0.04 -3.60 0.39
C ALA A 22 -1.47 -3.84 0.52
N LEU A 23 -1.88 -5.03 0.97
CA LEU A 23 -3.27 -5.36 1.26
C LEU A 23 -3.84 -4.45 2.36
N ARG A 24 -3.08 -4.22 3.43
CA ARG A 24 -3.51 -3.37 4.54
C ARG A 24 -3.65 -1.90 4.12
N GLN A 25 -2.72 -1.40 3.30
CA GLN A 25 -2.80 -0.04 2.78
C GLN A 25 -4.02 0.14 1.89
N ALA A 26 -4.27 -0.79 0.96
CA ALA A 26 -5.45 -0.73 0.11
C ALA A 26 -6.77 -0.78 0.89
N GLN A 27 -6.82 -1.56 1.98
CA GLN A 27 -7.97 -1.56 2.89
C GLN A 27 -8.23 -0.16 3.46
N TRP A 28 -7.20 0.50 3.98
CA TRP A 28 -7.34 1.85 4.55
C TRP A 28 -7.74 2.89 3.50
N ASP A 29 -7.17 2.82 2.31
CA ASP A 29 -7.52 3.75 1.23
C ASP A 29 -8.97 3.58 0.79
N LEU A 30 -9.44 2.33 0.67
CA LEU A 30 -10.85 2.02 0.38
C LEU A 30 -11.79 2.55 1.46
N GLU A 31 -11.48 2.32 2.73
CA GLU A 31 -12.29 2.80 3.87
C GLU A 31 -12.36 4.34 3.88
N ARG A 32 -11.22 5.02 3.69
CA ARG A 32 -11.15 6.48 3.62
C ARG A 32 -12.00 7.03 2.49
N VAL A 33 -11.88 6.46 1.29
CA VAL A 33 -12.66 6.92 0.12
C VAL A 33 -14.15 6.64 0.30
N ALA A 34 -14.53 5.45 0.78
CA ALA A 34 -15.93 5.12 1.04
C ALA A 34 -16.57 6.06 2.06
N PHE A 35 -15.79 6.53 3.04
CA PHE A 35 -16.24 7.53 4.00
C PHE A 35 -16.33 8.95 3.40
N ALA A 36 -15.35 9.40 2.63
CA ALA A 36 -15.29 10.77 2.10
C ALA A 36 -16.25 11.00 0.90
N MET A 37 -16.48 9.97 0.08
CA MET A 37 -17.26 10.06 -1.16
C MET A 37 -18.70 10.60 -0.97
N PRO A 38 -19.53 10.09 -0.04
CA PRO A 38 -20.89 10.63 0.14
C PRO A 38 -20.93 12.06 0.69
N ARG A 39 -19.81 12.55 1.24
CA ARG A 39 -19.67 13.93 1.77
C ARG A 39 -19.17 14.91 0.71
N GLY A 40 -18.79 14.44 -0.47
CA GLY A 40 -18.13 15.27 -1.49
C GLY A 40 -16.72 15.72 -1.09
N GLU A 41 -16.10 15.06 -0.12
CA GLU A 41 -14.78 15.40 0.44
C GLU A 41 -13.63 14.68 -0.28
N ILE A 42 -13.89 14.17 -1.50
CA ILE A 42 -12.89 13.48 -2.30
C ILE A 42 -12.81 14.07 -3.70
N SER A 43 -11.59 14.33 -4.16
CA SER A 43 -11.34 14.80 -5.51
C SER A 43 -11.39 13.67 -6.55
N LYS A 44 -11.62 14.03 -7.82
CA LYS A 44 -11.48 13.11 -8.95
C LYS A 44 -10.09 12.48 -8.99
N GLU A 45 -9.05 13.24 -8.67
CA GLU A 45 -7.66 12.75 -8.68
C GLU A 45 -7.43 11.66 -7.62
N GLU A 46 -8.00 11.82 -6.43
CA GLU A 46 -7.92 10.79 -5.38
C GLU A 46 -8.66 9.50 -5.76
N ILE A 47 -9.79 9.61 -6.47
CA ILE A 47 -10.50 8.42 -6.99
C ILE A 47 -9.64 7.70 -8.03
N LEU A 48 -9.00 8.43 -8.95
CA LEU A 48 -8.13 7.83 -9.96
C LEU A 48 -6.90 7.16 -9.31
N LYS A 49 -6.27 7.83 -8.34
CA LYS A 49 -5.16 7.25 -7.56
C LYS A 49 -5.56 5.96 -6.85
N LEU A 50 -6.76 5.92 -6.25
CA LEU A 50 -7.28 4.69 -5.65
C LEU A 50 -7.46 3.57 -6.69
N ALA A 51 -8.01 3.88 -7.87
CA ALA A 51 -8.19 2.91 -8.95
C ALA A 51 -6.85 2.32 -9.44
N ASP A 52 -5.83 3.17 -9.59
CA ASP A 52 -4.48 2.75 -9.97
C ASP A 52 -3.87 1.82 -8.90
N SER A 53 -3.97 2.20 -7.61
CA SER A 53 -3.49 1.37 -6.49
C SER A 53 -4.19 0.01 -6.41
N ILE A 54 -5.50 -0.05 -6.67
CA ILE A 54 -6.26 -1.30 -6.71
C ILE A 54 -5.81 -2.18 -7.88
N THR A 55 -5.55 -1.59 -9.04
CA THR A 55 -5.03 -2.30 -10.22
C THR A 55 -3.67 -2.93 -9.92
N GLU A 56 -2.76 -2.15 -9.33
CA GLU A 56 -1.44 -2.64 -8.95
C GLU A 56 -1.52 -3.78 -7.91
N LEU A 57 -2.39 -3.65 -6.90
CA LEU A 57 -2.62 -4.70 -5.92
C LEU A 57 -3.14 -5.99 -6.59
N ALA A 58 -4.10 -5.86 -7.51
CA ALA A 58 -4.64 -7.00 -8.24
C ALA A 58 -3.54 -7.73 -9.04
N ASP A 59 -2.64 -6.97 -9.67
CA ASP A 59 -1.50 -7.56 -10.39
C ASP A 59 -0.54 -8.28 -9.43
N ARG A 60 -0.23 -7.68 -8.28
CA ARG A 60 0.62 -8.32 -7.25
C ARG A 60 0.01 -9.62 -6.72
N LEU A 61 -1.30 -9.66 -6.51
CA LEU A 61 -2.02 -10.87 -6.08
C LEU A 61 -1.96 -11.99 -7.12
N ARG A 62 -2.06 -11.65 -8.42
CA ARG A 62 -1.91 -12.64 -9.50
C ARG A 62 -0.50 -13.22 -9.58
N MET A 63 0.53 -12.43 -9.26
CA MET A 63 1.93 -12.87 -9.24
C MET A 63 2.29 -13.71 -8.01
N HIS A 64 1.55 -13.53 -6.90
CA HIS A 64 1.78 -14.22 -5.64
C HIS A 64 0.49 -14.82 -5.08
N PRO A 65 -0.12 -15.80 -5.78
CA PRO A 65 -1.29 -16.48 -5.24
C PRO A 65 -0.92 -17.16 -3.92
N PRO A 66 -1.73 -17.03 -2.86
CA PRO A 66 -1.52 -17.81 -1.65
C PRO A 66 -1.56 -19.30 -2.01
N SER A 67 -0.56 -20.03 -1.51
CA SER A 67 -0.43 -21.49 -1.67
C SER A 67 -1.49 -22.25 -0.89
#